data_AF-A0AAC8V9V3-F1
#
_entry.id   AF-A0AAC8V9V3-F1
#
_cell.length_a   1.000
_cell.length_b   1.000
_cell.length_c   1.000
_cell.angle_alpha   90.00
_cell.angle_beta   90.00
_cell.angle_gamma   90.00
#
_symmetry.space_group_name_H-M   'P 1'
#
loop_
_entity.id
_entity.type
_entity.pdbx_description
1 polymer ?
#
loop_
_entity_poly.entity_id
_entity_poly.type
_entity_poly.pdbx_seq_one_letter_code
_entity_poly.pdbx_strand_id
1 'polypeptide(L)' 'MKKPSPFQFTRGRRCSYCGSRTHIVQFCPKTHAGMVRIEQRAAMLRQKKEMEVRGNTAAETKGP' A
#
# COMPACT_ATOMS: atom_id res chain seq x y z
N MET A 1 -13.93 5.77 -7.93
CA MET A 1 -12.51 5.45 -8.18
C MET A 1 -12.11 4.18 -7.45
N LYS A 2 -11.58 3.16 -8.15
CA LYS A 2 -10.98 1.97 -7.51
C LYS A 2 -9.64 2.40 -6.91
N LYS A 3 -9.56 2.54 -5.58
CA LYS A 3 -8.27 2.75 -4.89
C LYS A 3 -7.35 1.62 -5.37
N PRO A 4 -6.20 1.90 -6.00
CA PRO A 4 -5.33 0.85 -6.49
C PRO A 4 -4.98 0.00 -5.27
N SER A 5 -5.41 -1.27 -5.29
CA SER A 5 -5.05 -2.15 -4.19
C SER A 5 -3.53 -2.10 -4.09
N PRO A 6 -2.96 -1.98 -2.88
CA PRO A 6 -1.53 -1.95 -2.75
C PRO A 6 -0.90 -3.13 -3.51
N PHE A 7 -1.57 -4.27 -3.55
CA PHE A 7 -1.06 -5.49 -4.17
C PHE A 7 -1.24 -5.57 -5.70
N GLN A 8 -1.85 -4.59 -6.37
CA GLN A 8 -2.38 -4.75 -7.74
C GLN A 8 -1.43 -4.58 -8.94
N PHE A 9 -0.12 -4.71 -8.78
CA PHE A 9 0.81 -4.57 -9.92
C PHE A 9 1.54 -5.84 -10.33
N THR A 10 0.89 -6.99 -10.18
CA THR A 10 1.25 -8.18 -10.96
C THR A 10 0.25 -8.38 -12.09
N ARG A 11 0.27 -7.49 -13.10
CA ARG A 11 -0.24 -7.85 -14.44
C ARG A 11 0.56 -9.07 -14.90
N GLY A 12 0.08 -10.27 -14.60
CA GLY A 12 0.65 -11.55 -15.05
C GLY A 12 1.59 -12.30 -14.09
N ARG A 13 2.02 -11.75 -12.95
CA ARG A 13 2.93 -12.48 -12.04
C ARG A 13 2.17 -13.22 -10.94
N ARG A 14 2.27 -14.55 -10.97
CA ARG A 14 1.87 -15.44 -9.88
C ARG A 14 2.97 -15.43 -8.81
N CYS A 15 2.60 -15.42 -7.54
CA CYS A 15 3.51 -15.66 -6.44
C CYS A 15 4.12 -17.06 -6.60
N SER A 16 5.44 -17.15 -6.77
CA SER A 16 6.15 -18.42 -6.93
C SER A 16 6.14 -19.28 -5.65
N TYR A 17 5.87 -18.67 -4.48
CA TYR A 17 5.84 -19.39 -3.20
C TYR A 17 4.46 -20.00 -2.91
N CYS A 18 3.38 -19.24 -3.06
CA CYS A 18 2.03 -19.70 -2.68
C CYS A 18 1.06 -19.89 -3.85
N GLY A 19 1.45 -19.55 -5.08
CA GLY A 19 0.59 -19.68 -6.26
C GLY A 19 -0.50 -18.62 -6.42
N SER A 20 -0.58 -17.62 -5.53
CA SER A 20 -1.58 -16.54 -5.67
C SER A 20 -1.28 -15.64 -6.87
N ARG A 21 -2.32 -15.07 -7.51
CA ARG A 21 -2.18 -14.06 -8.59
C ARG A 21 -2.29 -12.62 -8.09
N THR A 22 -2.44 -12.43 -6.78
CA THR A 22 -2.67 -11.11 -6.17
C THR A 22 -1.41 -10.42 -5.70
N HIS A 23 -0.26 -11.12 -5.66
CA HIS A 23 1.01 -10.58 -5.18
C HIS A 23 2.20 -11.34 -5.78
N ILE A 24 3.39 -10.73 -5.74
CA ILE A 24 4.67 -11.41 -5.96
C ILE A 24 5.19 -12.04 -4.66
N VAL A 25 6.17 -12.95 -4.77
CA VAL A 25 6.81 -13.62 -3.62
C VAL A 25 7.30 -12.65 -2.54
N GLN A 26 7.78 -11.46 -2.92
CA GLN A 26 8.26 -10.46 -1.96
C GLN A 26 7.17 -9.97 -0.99
N PHE A 27 5.89 -10.05 -1.37
CA PHE A 27 4.75 -9.67 -0.54
C PHE A 27 3.89 -10.89 -0.19
N CYS A 28 4.48 -12.08 -0.12
CA CYS A 28 3.72 -13.28 0.22
C CYS A 28 3.43 -13.32 1.73
N PRO A 29 2.15 -13.35 2.16
CA PRO A 29 1.80 -13.38 3.58
C PRO A 29 2.19 -14.70 4.27
N LYS A 30 2.52 -15.74 3.48
CA LYS A 30 3.05 -17.00 4.00
C LYS A 30 4.55 -16.96 4.30
N THR A 31 5.23 -15.85 3.98
CA THR A 31 6.66 -15.66 4.23
C THR A 31 6.85 -14.57 5.28
N HIS A 32 7.79 -14.76 6.20
CA HIS A 32 8.11 -13.74 7.22
C HIS A 32 8.52 -12.42 6.56
N ALA A 33 9.41 -12.47 5.58
CA ALA A 33 9.82 -11.28 4.82
C ALA A 33 8.65 -10.57 4.12
N GLY A 34 7.68 -11.33 3.62
CA GLY A 34 6.50 -10.75 2.98
C GLY A 34 5.59 -10.04 3.97
N MET A 35 5.37 -10.61 5.15
CA MET A 35 4.60 -9.97 6.23
C MET A 35 5.23 -8.64 6.65
N VAL A 36 6.55 -8.62 6.87
CA VAL A 36 7.28 -7.37 7.21
C VAL A 36 7.10 -6.30 6.13
N ARG A 37 7.21 -6.66 4.84
CA ARG A 37 7.02 -5.71 3.74
C ARG A 37 5.57 -5.21 3.62
N ILE A 38 4.59 -6.05 3.92
CA ILE A 38 3.17 -5.66 3.97
C ILE A 38 2.96 -4.61 5.06
N GLU A 39 3.51 -4.83 6.25
CA GLU A 39 3.39 -3.92 7.39
C GLU A 39 4.09 -2.58 7.16
N GLN A 40 5.34 -2.61 6.68
CA GLN A 40 6.09 -1.40 6.33
C GLN A 40 5.32 -0.52 5.35
N ARG A 41 4.69 -1.15 4.34
CA ARG A 41 3.89 -0.42 3.38
C ARG A 41 2.60 0.12 3.98
N ALA A 42 1.95 -0.62 4.87
CA ALA A 42 0.78 -0.13 5.59
C ALA A 42 1.13 1.11 6.44
N ALA A 43 2.30 1.11 7.09
CA ALA A 43 2.81 2.26 7.84
C ALA A 43 3.06 3.47 6.93
N MET A 44 3.73 3.28 5.79
CA MET A 44 3.95 4.37 4.82
C MET A 44 2.64 4.97 4.29
N LEU A 45 1.63 4.13 4.03
CA LEU A 45 0.32 4.61 3.57
C LEU A 45 -0.41 5.42 4.66
N ARG A 46 -0.27 5.04 5.94
CA ARG A 46 -0.81 5.82 7.06
C ARG A 46 -0.15 7.19 7.15
N GLN A 47 1.19 7.23 7.12
CA GLN A 47 1.94 8.49 7.13
C GLN A 47 1.59 9.39 5.94
N LYS A 48 1.48 8.82 4.73
CA LYS A 48 1.06 9.58 3.55
C LYS A 48 -0.32 10.21 3.74
N LYS A 49 -1.27 9.47 4.29
CA LYS A 49 -2.62 9.96 4.55
C LYS A 49 -2.61 11.08 5.61
N GLU A 50 -1.80 10.95 6.66
CA GLU A 50 -1.64 12.00 7.68
C GLU A 50 -1.05 13.29 7.11
N MET A 51 -0.04 13.18 6.23
CA MET A 51 0.51 14.34 5.52
C MET A 51 -0.51 14.98 4.57
N GLU A 52 -1.30 14.18 3.85
CA GLU A 52 -2.38 14.69 2.98
C GLU A 52 -3.44 15.44 3.79
N VAL A 53 -3.87 14.90 4.93
CA VAL A 53 -4.82 15.57 5.84
C VAL A 53 -4.24 16.89 6.36
N ARG A 54 -2.97 16.91 6.77
CA ARG A 54 -2.29 18.15 7.23
C ARG A 54 -2.14 19.18 6.11
N GLY A 55 -1.93 18.75 4.87
CA GLY A 55 -1.85 19.63 3.72
C GLY A 55 -3.20 20.27 3.39
N ASN A 56 -4.29 19.50 3.49
CA ASN A 56 -5.64 19.99 3.21
C ASN A 56 -6.15 20.94 4.30
N THR A 57 -5.87 20.69 5.59
CA THR A 57 -6.26 21.61 6.67
C THR A 57 -5.55 22.96 6.66
N ALA A 58 -4.35 23.04 6.06
CA ALA A 58 -3.61 24.31 5.90
C ALA A 58 -4.10 25.16 4.72
N ALA A 59 -4.78 24.57 3.73
CA ALA A 59 -5.38 25.28 2.62
C ALA A 59 -6.74 25.91 2.99
N GLU A 60 -7.45 25.32 3.95
CA GLU A 60 -8.80 25.73 4.35
C GLU A 60 -8.82 26.95 5.31
N THR A 61 -7.68 27.37 5.85
CA THR A 61 -7.58 28.57 6.73
C THR A 61 -7.30 29.89 6.00
N LYS A 62 -7.27 29.89 4.66
CA LYS A 62 -7.21 31.09 3.82
C LYS A 62 -8.44 31.16 2.92
N GLY A 63 -9.59 31.46 3.52
CA GLY A 63 -10.82 31.87 2.83
C GLY A 63 -11.39 33.12 3.52
N PRO A 64 -12.07 34.00 2.75
CA PRO A 64 -12.10 35.47 2.87
C PRO A 64 -12.68 36.05 4.16
#